data_AF-A0A4U6TUC8-F1
#
_entry.id   AF-A0A4U6TUC8-F1
#
_cell.length_a   1.000
_cell.length_b   1.000
_cell.length_c   1.000
_cell.angle_alpha   90.00
_cell.angle_beta   90.00
_cell.angle_gamma   90.00
#
_symmetry.space_group_name_H-M   'P 1'
#
loop_
_entity.id
_entity.type
_entity.pdbx_description
1 polymer ?
#
loop_
_entity_poly.entity_id
_entity_poly.type
_entity_poly.pdbx_seq_one_letter_code
_entity_poly.pdbx_strand_id
1 'polypeptide(L)'
;MEVQPLHLLLAQPHHPRLPGLLPNHPTHYLPTSRLRLRVRLRRPKLLAAVPSRRPPGSQADAPGWEWAPNAAAALVLQLAVCSLLFFFPSRARAHAPPPPAAAAAAVEATQEEDDQEWEAALQKWKTKTYALSVPLRVVALRGSFPPSWIKDFVKAQGKRIKFSPELRANLDGIFSEMSQCMDKGQVKPKSAMAADIVSIGDSWLGYAIRKGLLEPVRNAEEQDWFRSLSDRWKVHLCRNQNGEADPNGSVWGVPYRWGTMVIAYKKNKFKRHNLKPIQDWEDLWRPELAGKIAMVDSPREVIGAVLKHLGSSYNTVDMETDVSGGREAVLKSFTQLQKQVQLFDSMNYLKSFSVGDVWVAVGWSSDVIPAAKRMSNVAVVVPKSGSSLWADLWVVPCASRFQTDQIGGRTRGPSPLIHQWFDFCLQSARSLPFRQDIIPGASPLYLENPVPEVPQDKNKRKPKLDTNIVRGVPPPEILEKCEFLEPLSGKALEDYQWLVSRMQRPRLGLFGNALQKISSVLDLKSRL
;
A
#
# COMPACT_ATOMS: atom_id res chain seq x y z
N MET A 1 -0.31 75.58 -3.24
CA MET A 1 -0.67 74.80 -2.04
C MET A 1 -0.11 73.41 -2.29
N GLU A 2 1.21 73.26 -2.09
CA GLU A 2 1.84 72.86 -0.81
C GLU A 2 1.93 71.31 -0.75
N VAL A 3 3.02 70.65 -1.18
CA VAL A 3 4.46 70.70 -0.83
C VAL A 3 4.82 69.67 0.27
N GLN A 4 5.60 68.65 -0.12
CA GLN A 4 6.39 67.76 0.77
C GLN A 4 7.69 68.47 1.23
N PRO A 5 8.30 68.09 2.38
CA PRO A 5 9.43 67.12 2.40
C PRO A 5 9.40 66.16 3.64
N LEU A 6 10.13 65.03 3.78
CA LEU A 6 11.49 64.53 3.43
C LEU A 6 12.56 64.79 4.55
N HIS A 7 13.45 63.79 4.77
CA HIS A 7 14.67 63.74 5.66
C HIS A 7 14.49 63.37 7.16
N LEU A 8 15.52 62.97 7.93
CA LEU A 8 16.67 62.02 7.78
C LEU A 8 17.43 61.94 9.16
N LEU A 9 18.21 60.86 9.40
CA LEU A 9 19.47 60.82 10.22
C LEU A 9 19.48 60.84 11.79
N LEU A 10 20.56 60.22 12.35
CA LEU A 10 21.16 60.28 13.72
C LEU A 10 20.46 59.54 14.89
N ALA A 11 21.13 58.93 15.89
CA ALA A 11 22.55 58.56 16.13
C ALA A 11 22.68 57.47 17.25
N GLN A 12 23.90 56.93 17.50
CA GLN A 12 24.22 55.92 18.54
C GLN A 12 24.35 56.51 19.98
N PRO A 13 24.69 55.68 21.00
CA PRO A 13 26.12 55.66 21.41
C PRO A 13 26.74 54.29 21.80
N HIS A 14 27.89 54.00 21.17
CA HIS A 14 29.20 53.56 21.70
C HIS A 14 29.44 52.48 22.80
N HIS A 15 30.40 51.60 22.45
CA HIS A 15 31.29 50.77 23.27
C HIS A 15 32.23 51.53 24.25
N PRO A 16 32.89 50.78 25.16
CA PRO A 16 34.36 50.69 25.23
C PRO A 16 34.83 49.24 24.93
N ARG A 17 35.70 48.95 23.94
CA ARG A 17 37.15 49.20 23.77
C ARG A 17 38.09 48.34 24.65
N LEU A 18 38.82 47.45 23.96
CA LEU A 18 40.02 46.69 24.38
C LEU A 18 41.25 47.61 24.56
N PRO A 19 42.31 47.13 25.25
CA PRO A 19 43.54 46.68 24.54
C PRO A 19 44.21 45.42 25.17
N GLY A 20 45.14 44.68 24.54
CA GLY A 20 45.71 44.73 23.18
C GLY A 20 46.92 43.75 23.01
N LEU A 21 47.47 43.65 21.78
CA LEU A 21 48.85 43.21 21.41
C LEU A 21 49.28 41.74 21.75
N LEU A 22 49.38 40.78 20.79
CA LEU A 22 50.48 40.47 19.82
C LEU A 22 51.73 39.75 20.44
N PRO A 23 52.61 39.01 19.69
CA PRO A 23 52.38 37.84 18.81
C PRO A 23 53.50 36.73 18.92
N ASN A 24 53.58 35.80 17.94
CA ASN A 24 54.74 34.97 17.50
C ASN A 24 55.09 33.58 18.12
N HIS A 25 54.77 32.50 17.35
CA HIS A 25 55.71 31.51 16.74
C HIS A 25 56.65 30.61 17.65
N PRO A 26 57.44 29.63 17.12
CA PRO A 26 57.04 28.20 17.08
C PRO A 26 58.13 27.22 17.64
N THR A 27 58.11 25.94 17.23
CA THR A 27 59.16 24.87 17.38
C THR A 27 59.25 24.15 18.76
N HIS A 28 59.75 22.90 18.93
CA HIS A 28 60.27 21.85 18.02
C HIS A 28 60.05 20.42 18.65
N TYR A 29 59.92 19.39 17.80
CA TYR A 29 60.38 17.96 17.89
C TYR A 29 61.43 17.59 19.00
N LEU A 30 61.63 16.37 19.56
CA LEU A 30 61.36 14.92 19.30
C LEU A 30 61.49 14.12 20.66
N PRO A 31 61.82 12.80 20.74
CA PRO A 31 60.96 11.61 20.62
C PRO A 31 60.97 10.67 21.87
N THR A 32 60.14 9.60 21.92
CA THR A 32 60.62 8.24 22.30
C THR A 32 59.62 7.07 22.09
N SER A 33 60.16 5.96 21.57
CA SER A 33 59.80 4.52 21.72
C SER A 33 58.35 4.02 21.92
N ARG A 34 57.81 3.44 20.83
CA ARG A 34 57.39 2.02 20.69
C ARG A 34 56.77 1.28 21.90
N LEU A 35 55.50 0.89 21.77
CA LEU A 35 55.07 -0.49 22.02
C LEU A 35 54.05 -0.94 20.96
N ARG A 36 54.30 -2.07 20.28
CA ARG A 36 53.37 -2.68 19.31
C ARG A 36 52.81 -3.98 19.89
N LEU A 37 51.52 -4.01 20.24
CA LEU A 37 50.83 -5.30 20.45
C LEU A 37 50.42 -5.89 19.10
N ARG A 38 51.08 -6.99 18.69
CA ARG A 38 50.66 -7.82 17.55
C ARG A 38 49.82 -8.99 18.06
N VAL A 39 48.50 -8.93 17.90
CA VAL A 39 47.67 -10.15 18.02
C VAL A 39 47.75 -10.93 16.72
N ARG A 40 48.33 -12.14 16.77
CA ARG A 40 48.36 -13.09 15.66
C ARG A 40 47.05 -13.91 15.65
N LEU A 41 46.29 -13.83 14.56
CA LEU A 41 45.27 -14.84 14.24
C LEU A 41 45.72 -15.63 13.01
N ARG A 42 45.95 -16.93 13.19
CA ARG A 42 46.36 -17.86 12.13
C ARG A 42 45.17 -18.23 11.25
N ARG A 43 45.35 -18.25 9.93
CA ARG A 43 44.48 -18.97 9.00
C ARG A 43 44.75 -20.48 9.06
N PRO A 44 43.75 -21.35 9.00
CA PRO A 44 43.86 -22.69 8.43
C PRO A 44 43.63 -22.66 6.90
N LYS A 45 44.21 -23.61 6.17
CA LYS A 45 44.02 -23.81 4.72
C LYS A 45 42.97 -24.89 4.44
N LEU A 46 42.49 -24.92 3.19
CA LEU A 46 41.63 -25.96 2.60
C LEU A 46 42.16 -27.39 2.84
N LEU A 47 41.23 -28.33 2.94
CA LEU A 47 41.31 -29.67 2.35
C LEU A 47 39.98 -30.00 1.67
N ALA A 48 40.01 -30.82 0.62
CA ALA A 48 38.87 -31.11 -0.24
C ALA A 48 38.63 -32.62 -0.39
N ALA A 49 37.35 -33.04 -0.40
CA ALA A 49 36.83 -34.31 -0.89
C ALA A 49 35.30 -34.13 -1.09
N VAL A 50 34.76 -34.17 -2.32
CA VAL A 50 34.27 -35.35 -3.07
C VAL A 50 32.90 -35.87 -2.56
N PRO A 51 31.88 -36.05 -3.43
CA PRO A 51 30.48 -36.18 -3.01
C PRO A 51 30.05 -37.62 -2.67
N SER A 52 29.07 -37.75 -1.78
CA SER A 52 28.50 -39.04 -1.38
C SER A 52 27.61 -39.66 -2.45
N ARG A 53 28.02 -40.85 -2.93
CA ARG A 53 27.19 -41.77 -3.73
C ARG A 53 26.19 -42.51 -2.83
N ARG A 54 25.05 -42.92 -3.41
CA ARG A 54 24.15 -43.93 -2.82
C ARG A 54 24.77 -45.34 -2.92
N PRO A 55 24.53 -46.26 -1.96
CA PRO A 55 24.88 -47.67 -2.08
C PRO A 55 23.78 -48.51 -2.78
N PRO A 56 24.11 -49.68 -3.38
CA PRO A 56 23.15 -50.61 -4.00
C PRO A 56 23.03 -52.00 -3.28
N GLY A 57 21.96 -52.74 -3.59
CA GLY A 57 21.78 -54.19 -3.32
C GLY A 57 21.25 -54.56 -1.92
N SER A 58 20.41 -55.59 -1.72
CA SER A 58 19.96 -56.67 -2.63
C SER A 58 18.61 -57.31 -2.19
N GLN A 59 17.82 -57.78 -3.18
CA GLN A 59 16.81 -58.87 -3.20
C GLN A 59 15.82 -59.08 -2.01
N ALA A 60 14.53 -59.37 -2.22
CA ALA A 60 13.76 -59.73 -3.43
C ALA A 60 12.43 -58.90 -3.49
N ASP A 61 11.41 -59.13 -4.33
CA ASP A 61 11.14 -60.23 -5.29
C ASP A 61 10.27 -59.74 -6.50
N ALA A 62 9.83 -60.67 -7.36
CA ALA A 62 8.93 -60.48 -8.53
C ALA A 62 7.52 -61.09 -8.25
N PRO A 63 6.49 -61.01 -9.14
CA PRO A 63 6.41 -60.50 -10.53
C PRO A 63 5.31 -59.42 -10.75
N GLY A 64 5.10 -58.81 -11.92
CA GLY A 64 5.79 -58.87 -13.22
C GLY A 64 5.06 -58.05 -14.32
N TRP A 65 5.57 -58.12 -15.56
CA TRP A 65 4.97 -57.77 -16.88
C TRP A 65 4.47 -56.30 -17.11
N GLU A 66 5.04 -55.44 -17.99
CA GLU A 66 5.23 -55.45 -19.47
C GLU A 66 4.02 -54.90 -20.28
N TRP A 67 4.13 -54.14 -21.38
CA TRP A 67 5.25 -53.70 -22.26
C TRP A 67 5.25 -52.17 -22.52
N ALA A 68 6.31 -51.65 -23.17
CA ALA A 68 6.25 -50.53 -24.13
C ALA A 68 7.18 -50.81 -25.33
N PRO A 69 6.82 -50.40 -26.56
CA PRO A 69 7.84 -50.17 -27.60
C PRO A 69 7.68 -48.86 -28.40
N ASN A 70 8.79 -48.44 -29.01
CA ASN A 70 8.93 -47.24 -29.85
C ASN A 70 8.65 -47.52 -31.34
N ALA A 71 8.26 -46.48 -32.10
CA ALA A 71 8.66 -46.25 -33.50
C ALA A 71 8.45 -44.73 -33.79
N ALA A 72 9.43 -43.92 -34.21
CA ALA A 72 10.30 -43.96 -35.40
C ALA A 72 9.60 -43.43 -36.68
N ALA A 73 10.31 -42.60 -37.46
CA ALA A 73 9.73 -41.65 -38.41
C ALA A 73 10.06 -41.93 -39.89
N ALA A 74 9.13 -41.54 -40.79
CA ALA A 74 9.24 -41.32 -42.25
C ALA A 74 7.84 -40.84 -42.74
N LEU A 75 7.59 -40.19 -43.89
CA LEU A 75 8.40 -39.85 -45.08
C LEU A 75 7.86 -38.53 -45.71
N VAL A 76 8.54 -38.01 -46.74
CA VAL A 76 8.24 -36.78 -47.49
C VAL A 76 7.65 -37.11 -48.88
N LEU A 77 6.65 -36.36 -49.39
CA LEU A 77 6.60 -35.72 -50.74
C LEU A 77 5.17 -35.27 -51.18
N GLN A 78 5.08 -34.02 -51.69
CA GLN A 78 4.31 -33.55 -52.89
C GLN A 78 2.76 -33.78 -52.98
N LEU A 79 1.94 -33.02 -53.75
CA LEU A 79 2.14 -31.91 -54.70
C LEU A 79 0.87 -31.00 -54.78
N ALA A 80 1.00 -29.89 -55.51
CA ALA A 80 -0.02 -28.96 -56.03
C ALA A 80 -1.03 -29.66 -57.01
N VAL A 81 -2.17 -29.13 -57.52
CA VAL A 81 -2.93 -27.86 -57.42
C VAL A 81 -4.31 -28.04 -58.14
N CYS A 82 -5.33 -27.20 -57.85
CA CYS A 82 -6.60 -27.03 -58.64
C CYS A 82 -7.57 -28.25 -58.74
N SER A 83 -8.89 -28.11 -59.02
CA SER A 83 -9.73 -26.94 -59.32
C SER A 83 -11.21 -27.16 -58.91
N LEU A 84 -11.99 -26.07 -58.91
CA LEU A 84 -13.43 -25.95 -58.60
C LEU A 84 -14.37 -26.92 -59.34
N LEU A 85 -15.45 -27.35 -58.68
CA LEU A 85 -16.80 -27.42 -59.26
C LEU A 85 -17.89 -27.20 -58.18
N PHE A 86 -18.91 -26.42 -58.52
CA PHE A 86 -20.07 -26.09 -57.67
C PHE A 86 -21.19 -27.14 -57.81
N PHE A 87 -21.86 -27.50 -56.71
CA PHE A 87 -23.31 -27.75 -56.69
C PHE A 87 -23.90 -27.48 -55.28
N PHE A 88 -24.89 -26.59 -55.23
CA PHE A 88 -25.77 -26.28 -54.09
C PHE A 88 -27.09 -27.11 -54.24
N PRO A 89 -27.95 -27.36 -53.21
CA PRO A 89 -28.48 -26.32 -52.32
C PRO A 89 -28.78 -26.62 -50.83
N SER A 90 -28.49 -25.59 -50.03
CA SER A 90 -29.17 -25.01 -48.85
C SER A 90 -30.45 -25.63 -48.25
N ARG A 91 -30.41 -25.88 -46.93
CA ARG A 91 -31.19 -25.21 -45.84
C ARG A 91 -30.87 -25.89 -44.48
N ALA A 92 -30.83 -25.23 -43.32
CA ALA A 92 -30.78 -23.81 -42.97
C ALA A 92 -30.23 -23.65 -41.54
N ARG A 93 -29.48 -22.58 -41.26
CA ARG A 93 -29.31 -22.03 -39.90
C ARG A 93 -29.07 -20.53 -39.99
N ALA A 94 -29.83 -19.75 -39.23
CA ALA A 94 -29.77 -18.29 -39.29
C ALA A 94 -28.44 -17.77 -38.73
N HIS A 95 -27.70 -17.02 -39.54
CA HIS A 95 -26.62 -16.15 -39.06
C HIS A 95 -27.22 -14.83 -38.56
N ALA A 96 -26.82 -14.41 -37.36
CA ALA A 96 -26.94 -13.02 -36.97
C ALA A 96 -26.06 -12.16 -37.90
N PRO A 97 -26.48 -10.93 -38.25
CA PRO A 97 -25.67 -10.06 -39.10
C PRO A 97 -24.35 -9.68 -38.38
N PRO A 98 -23.27 -9.38 -39.13
CA PRO A 98 -22.10 -8.73 -38.56
C PRO A 98 -22.51 -7.38 -37.95
N PRO A 99 -21.80 -6.87 -36.93
CA PRO A 99 -22.04 -5.51 -36.45
C PRO A 99 -21.85 -4.52 -37.60
N PRO A 100 -22.65 -3.43 -37.68
CA PRO A 100 -22.52 -2.46 -38.75
C PRO A 100 -21.10 -1.87 -38.75
N ALA A 101 -20.53 -1.63 -39.93
CA ALA A 101 -19.15 -1.13 -40.06
C ALA A 101 -18.91 0.17 -39.27
N ALA A 102 -19.95 1.01 -39.11
CA ALA A 102 -19.93 2.19 -38.27
C ALA A 102 -19.60 1.91 -36.79
N ALA A 103 -19.96 0.74 -36.24
CA ALA A 103 -19.63 0.39 -34.85
C ALA A 103 -18.18 -0.10 -34.69
N ALA A 104 -17.59 -0.71 -35.72
CA ALA A 104 -16.16 -1.04 -35.73
C ALA A 104 -15.31 0.23 -35.90
N ALA A 105 -15.67 1.08 -36.87
CA ALA A 105 -15.03 2.36 -37.11
C ALA A 105 -15.18 3.34 -35.92
N ALA A 106 -16.31 3.32 -35.20
CA ALA A 106 -16.46 4.12 -33.98
C ALA A 106 -15.55 3.63 -32.85
N VAL A 107 -15.35 2.31 -32.71
CA VAL A 107 -14.44 1.76 -31.70
C VAL A 107 -12.98 2.08 -32.07
N GLU A 108 -12.58 1.87 -33.32
CA GLU A 108 -11.25 2.28 -33.80
C GLU A 108 -11.02 3.78 -33.64
N ALA A 109 -11.98 4.64 -34.02
CA ALA A 109 -11.87 6.08 -33.84
C ALA A 109 -11.73 6.49 -32.37
N THR A 110 -12.55 5.96 -31.45
CA THR A 110 -12.39 6.26 -30.02
C THR A 110 -11.06 5.76 -29.45
N GLN A 111 -10.51 4.69 -30.01
CA GLN A 111 -9.26 4.10 -29.55
C GLN A 111 -8.04 4.83 -30.13
N GLU A 112 -8.13 5.34 -31.36
CA GLU A 112 -7.16 6.27 -31.95
C GLU A 112 -7.21 7.66 -31.29
N GLU A 113 -8.37 8.15 -30.88
CA GLU A 113 -8.51 9.41 -30.10
C GLU A 113 -7.91 9.25 -28.69
N ASP A 114 -8.22 8.16 -27.98
CA ASP A 114 -7.60 7.83 -26.68
C ASP A 114 -6.06 7.72 -26.79
N ASP A 115 -5.55 7.06 -27.85
CA ASP A 115 -4.11 6.90 -28.08
C ASP A 115 -3.44 8.23 -28.51
N GLN A 116 -4.12 9.09 -29.29
CA GLN A 116 -3.63 10.43 -29.64
C GLN A 116 -3.63 11.39 -28.44
N GLU A 117 -4.66 11.38 -27.59
CA GLU A 117 -4.69 12.17 -26.35
C GLU A 117 -3.60 11.68 -25.39
N TRP A 118 -3.42 10.36 -25.26
CA TRP A 118 -2.32 9.75 -24.50
C TRP A 118 -0.96 10.24 -25.02
N GLU A 119 -0.75 10.23 -26.34
CA GLU A 119 0.53 10.61 -26.92
C GLU A 119 0.77 12.12 -26.80
N ALA A 120 -0.25 12.96 -27.00
CA ALA A 120 -0.19 14.40 -26.78
C ALA A 120 0.12 14.77 -25.32
N ALA A 121 -0.55 14.13 -24.35
CA ALA A 121 -0.28 14.30 -22.92
C ALA A 121 1.16 13.87 -22.56
N LEU A 122 1.62 12.75 -23.14
CA LEU A 122 2.99 12.25 -22.97
C LEU A 122 4.03 13.22 -23.57
N GLN A 123 3.77 13.81 -24.75
CA GLN A 123 4.67 14.78 -25.37
C GLN A 123 4.72 16.11 -24.59
N LYS A 124 3.57 16.62 -24.13
CA LYS A 124 3.49 17.81 -23.26
C LYS A 124 4.35 17.61 -22.00
N TRP A 125 4.27 16.43 -21.38
CA TRP A 125 5.01 16.08 -20.15
C TRP A 125 6.51 15.91 -20.35
N LYS A 126 6.96 15.39 -21.51
CA LYS A 126 8.39 15.20 -21.86
C LYS A 126 9.21 16.50 -21.93
N THR A 127 8.59 17.67 -22.03
CA THR A 127 9.29 18.95 -22.24
C THR A 127 10.17 19.40 -21.06
N LYS A 128 10.00 18.82 -19.86
CA LYS A 128 10.75 19.18 -18.64
C LYS A 128 12.09 18.41 -18.49
N THR A 129 12.95 18.42 -19.51
CA THR A 129 14.25 17.70 -19.47
C THR A 129 15.37 18.45 -18.74
N TYR A 130 16.06 17.78 -17.82
CA TYR A 130 17.20 18.33 -17.06
C TYR A 130 18.56 18.14 -17.76
N ALA A 131 19.48 19.09 -17.55
CA ALA A 131 20.82 19.09 -18.15
C ALA A 131 21.80 18.07 -17.54
N LEU A 132 21.61 17.63 -16.29
CA LEU A 132 22.47 16.66 -15.61
C LEU A 132 21.69 15.39 -15.25
N SER A 133 22.40 14.31 -14.91
CA SER A 133 21.74 13.10 -14.45
C SER A 133 21.07 13.31 -13.10
N VAL A 134 19.75 13.12 -13.03
CA VAL A 134 18.95 13.39 -11.83
C VAL A 134 18.52 12.07 -11.18
N PRO A 135 18.99 11.75 -9.96
CA PRO A 135 18.50 10.58 -9.24
C PRO A 135 17.13 10.86 -8.60
N LEU A 136 16.33 9.82 -8.44
CA LEU A 136 15.13 9.80 -7.59
C LEU A 136 15.12 8.48 -6.84
N ARG A 137 15.20 8.52 -5.51
CA ARG A 137 15.20 7.35 -4.63
C ARG A 137 13.86 7.20 -3.93
N VAL A 138 13.19 6.08 -4.19
CA VAL A 138 11.85 5.77 -3.66
C VAL A 138 11.93 4.51 -2.79
N VAL A 139 11.46 4.55 -1.55
CA VAL A 139 11.33 3.36 -0.69
C VAL A 139 9.87 3.01 -0.55
N ALA A 140 9.46 1.83 -1.03
CA ALA A 140 8.05 1.49 -1.19
C ALA A 140 7.69 0.10 -0.68
N LEU A 141 6.40 -0.14 -0.47
CA LEU A 141 5.88 -1.48 -0.24
C LEU A 141 6.01 -2.33 -1.50
N ARG A 142 6.54 -3.56 -1.35
CA ARG A 142 6.67 -4.52 -2.43
C ARG A 142 5.31 -4.87 -3.04
N GLY A 143 5.19 -4.67 -4.36
CA GLY A 143 3.97 -4.96 -5.11
C GLY A 143 2.90 -3.87 -5.02
N SER A 144 3.22 -2.69 -4.47
CA SER A 144 2.28 -1.58 -4.40
C SER A 144 2.13 -0.79 -5.70
N PHE A 145 3.12 -0.87 -6.61
CA PHE A 145 3.05 -0.39 -8.00
C PHE A 145 3.73 -1.40 -8.95
N PRO A 146 3.44 -1.40 -10.27
CA PRO A 146 3.91 -2.43 -11.17
C PRO A 146 5.36 -2.17 -11.62
N PRO A 147 6.18 -3.20 -11.86
CA PRO A 147 7.54 -3.02 -12.40
C PRO A 147 7.62 -2.30 -13.75
N SER A 148 6.54 -2.29 -14.55
CA SER A 148 6.47 -1.53 -15.81
C SER A 148 6.52 -0.02 -15.59
N TRP A 149 5.93 0.51 -14.52
CA TRP A 149 5.93 1.94 -14.21
C TRP A 149 7.34 2.51 -14.07
N ILE A 150 8.30 1.71 -13.58
CA ILE A 150 9.71 2.10 -13.50
C ILE A 150 10.27 2.41 -14.90
N LYS A 151 10.00 1.51 -15.86
CA LYS A 151 10.45 1.66 -17.25
C LYS A 151 9.73 2.81 -17.94
N ASP A 152 8.43 2.94 -17.72
CA ASP A 152 7.60 3.98 -18.32
C ASP A 152 8.00 5.37 -17.84
N PHE A 153 8.23 5.56 -16.53
CA PHE A 153 8.70 6.81 -15.95
C PHE A 153 10.07 7.22 -16.51
N VAL A 154 11.04 6.29 -16.53
CA VAL A 154 12.37 6.54 -17.10
C VAL A 154 12.31 6.81 -18.61
N LYS A 155 11.45 6.10 -19.36
CA LYS A 155 11.25 6.34 -20.81
C LYS A 155 10.68 7.74 -21.05
N ALA A 156 9.70 8.15 -20.27
CA ALA A 156 8.96 9.38 -20.49
C ALA A 156 9.72 10.64 -19.98
N GLN A 157 10.63 10.50 -19.02
CA GLN A 157 11.54 11.58 -18.59
C GLN A 157 12.90 11.59 -19.30
N GLY A 158 13.26 10.51 -19.99
CA GLY A 158 14.46 10.42 -20.81
C GLY A 158 15.72 9.91 -20.08
N LYS A 159 16.77 9.71 -20.88
CA LYS A 159 17.97 8.91 -20.52
C LYS A 159 18.81 9.44 -19.35
N ARG A 160 18.53 10.64 -18.81
CA ARG A 160 19.30 11.26 -17.72
C ARG A 160 18.71 10.98 -16.32
N ILE A 161 17.57 10.30 -16.19
CA ILE A 161 17.07 9.91 -14.86
C ILE A 161 17.76 8.66 -14.31
N LYS A 162 18.10 8.68 -13.02
CA LYS A 162 18.54 7.51 -12.24
C LYS A 162 17.49 7.15 -11.17
N PHE A 163 16.40 6.51 -11.61
CA PHE A 163 15.35 6.05 -10.71
C PHE A 163 15.83 4.84 -9.89
N SER A 164 15.69 4.91 -8.57
CA SER A 164 16.26 3.94 -7.61
C SER A 164 15.19 3.47 -6.60
N PRO A 165 14.35 2.48 -6.97
CA PRO A 165 13.31 1.97 -6.10
C PRO A 165 13.82 0.86 -5.16
N GLU A 166 13.46 0.95 -3.88
CA GLU A 166 13.77 -0.06 -2.86
C GLU A 166 12.48 -0.62 -2.26
N LEU A 167 12.19 -1.91 -2.54
CA LEU A 167 10.92 -2.54 -2.19
C LEU A 167 11.00 -3.35 -0.88
N ARG A 168 10.43 -2.80 0.20
CA ARG A 168 10.36 -3.44 1.53
C ARG A 168 9.12 -4.35 1.66
N ALA A 169 9.13 -5.27 2.61
CA ALA A 169 8.13 -6.34 2.70
C ALA A 169 6.78 -5.92 3.30
N ASN A 170 6.78 -4.92 4.19
CA ASN A 170 5.61 -4.36 4.86
C ASN A 170 5.80 -2.87 5.12
N LEU A 171 4.70 -2.14 5.33
CA LEU A 171 4.75 -0.72 5.68
C LEU A 171 5.32 -0.52 7.09
N ASP A 172 5.04 -1.43 8.04
CA ASP A 172 5.54 -1.38 9.43
C ASP A 172 7.06 -1.24 9.50
N GLY A 173 7.77 -2.00 8.66
CA GLY A 173 9.23 -1.99 8.61
C GLY A 173 9.80 -0.70 8.02
N ILE A 174 9.10 -0.10 7.04
CA ILE A 174 9.45 1.21 6.49
C ILE A 174 9.28 2.29 7.57
N PHE A 175 8.12 2.32 8.21
CA PHE A 175 7.81 3.30 9.24
C PHE A 175 8.75 3.17 10.46
N SER A 176 8.98 1.95 10.93
CA SER A 176 9.92 1.66 12.02
C SER A 176 11.36 2.07 11.68
N GLU A 177 11.79 1.91 10.43
CA GLU A 177 13.10 2.37 9.96
C GLU A 177 13.21 3.90 9.99
N MET A 178 12.14 4.63 9.66
CA MET A 178 12.07 6.09 9.78
C MET A 178 12.14 6.55 11.24
N SER A 179 11.28 6.01 12.11
CA SER A 179 11.27 6.37 13.54
C SER A 179 12.63 6.11 14.19
N GLN A 180 13.23 4.94 13.96
CA GLN A 180 14.54 4.60 14.53
C GLN A 180 15.69 5.50 14.03
N CYS A 181 15.60 6.07 12.82
CA CYS A 181 16.57 7.08 12.39
C CYS A 181 16.41 8.37 13.20
N MET A 182 15.16 8.78 13.46
CA MET A 182 14.85 10.00 14.21
C MET A 182 15.23 9.86 15.69
N ASP A 183 14.85 8.77 16.35
CA ASP A 183 15.17 8.49 17.77
C ASP A 183 16.68 8.49 18.03
N LYS A 184 17.48 8.07 17.03
CA LYS A 184 18.95 8.00 17.12
C LYS A 184 19.65 9.27 16.65
N GLY A 185 18.93 10.24 16.07
CA GLY A 185 19.52 11.41 15.41
C GLY A 185 20.46 11.05 14.25
N GLN A 186 20.33 9.85 13.66
CA GLN A 186 21.27 9.31 12.67
C GLN A 186 20.55 8.69 11.48
N VAL A 187 20.91 9.14 10.27
CA VAL A 187 20.42 8.60 9.01
C VAL A 187 21.51 7.79 8.31
N LYS A 188 21.15 6.59 7.86
CA LYS A 188 22.00 5.76 6.98
C LYS A 188 21.61 6.02 5.52
N PRO A 189 22.55 6.09 4.56
CA PRO A 189 22.23 6.39 3.15
C PRO A 189 21.20 5.47 2.48
N LYS A 190 21.00 4.25 3.00
CA LYS A 190 20.01 3.27 2.52
C LYS A 190 18.76 3.16 3.41
N SER A 191 18.55 4.03 4.39
CA SER A 191 17.32 3.98 5.19
C SER A 191 16.14 4.61 4.43
N ALA A 192 14.91 4.30 4.85
CA ALA A 192 13.71 5.00 4.41
C ALA A 192 13.82 6.53 4.61
N MET A 193 14.36 6.98 5.75
CA MET A 193 14.55 8.41 6.06
C MET A 193 15.51 9.14 5.09
N ALA A 194 16.40 8.44 4.40
CA ALA A 194 17.30 9.02 3.38
C ALA A 194 16.70 9.07 1.95
N ALA A 195 15.44 8.66 1.76
CA ALA A 195 14.79 8.63 0.44
C ALA A 195 14.20 10.00 0.07
N ASP A 196 13.95 10.22 -1.22
CA ASP A 196 13.15 11.36 -1.66
C ASP A 196 11.67 11.15 -1.35
N ILE A 197 11.21 9.90 -1.51
CA ILE A 197 9.81 9.49 -1.42
C ILE A 197 9.73 8.16 -0.68
N VAL A 198 8.77 8.05 0.23
CA VAL A 198 8.50 6.83 0.99
C VAL A 198 7.01 6.45 0.90
N SER A 199 6.69 5.15 0.89
CA SER A 199 5.32 4.67 1.13
C SER A 199 5.02 4.54 2.62
N ILE A 200 3.93 5.14 3.10
CA ILE A 200 3.32 4.84 4.41
C ILE A 200 1.83 4.52 4.25
N GLY A 201 1.21 3.91 5.26
CA GLY A 201 -0.25 3.86 5.38
C GLY A 201 -0.78 5.20 5.90
N ASP A 202 -1.97 5.58 5.45
CA ASP A 202 -2.71 6.78 5.86
C ASP A 202 -2.93 6.89 7.38
N SER A 203 -3.23 5.76 8.04
CA SER A 203 -3.38 5.69 9.50
C SER A 203 -2.14 6.15 10.28
N TRP A 204 -0.94 6.19 9.67
CA TRP A 204 0.26 6.75 10.31
C TRP A 204 0.56 8.20 9.92
N LEU A 205 -0.16 8.80 8.96
CA LEU A 205 0.13 10.15 8.46
C LEU A 205 0.19 11.16 9.60
N GLY A 206 -0.86 11.23 10.42
CA GLY A 206 -0.94 12.17 11.54
C GLY A 206 0.16 11.97 12.59
N TYR A 207 0.49 10.71 12.91
CA TYR A 207 1.56 10.40 13.86
C TYR A 207 2.97 10.69 13.29
N ALA A 208 3.18 10.44 12.00
CA ALA A 208 4.42 10.75 11.30
C ALA A 208 4.72 12.25 11.29
N ILE A 209 3.67 13.07 11.10
CA ILE A 209 3.73 14.54 11.21
C ILE A 209 4.11 14.95 12.64
N ARG A 210 3.39 14.45 13.67
CA ARG A 210 3.70 14.77 15.09
C ARG A 210 5.12 14.45 15.53
N LYS A 211 5.69 13.34 15.03
CA LYS A 211 7.08 12.96 15.32
C LYS A 211 8.11 13.65 14.42
N GLY A 212 7.69 14.56 13.54
CA GLY A 212 8.57 15.31 12.64
C GLY A 212 9.28 14.43 11.60
N LEU A 213 8.68 13.30 11.22
CA LEU A 213 9.27 12.34 10.27
C LEU A 213 9.09 12.77 8.81
N LEU A 214 8.17 13.69 8.53
CA LEU A 214 7.75 14.10 7.18
C LEU A 214 7.95 15.60 6.95
N GLU A 215 8.05 15.99 5.69
CA GLU A 215 7.87 17.37 5.21
C GLU A 215 6.57 17.46 4.37
N PRO A 216 5.87 18.61 4.38
CA PRO A 216 4.70 18.80 3.54
C PRO A 216 5.09 18.81 2.05
N VAL A 217 4.18 18.37 1.20
CA VAL A 217 4.33 18.39 -0.26
C VAL A 217 4.19 19.84 -0.74
N ARG A 218 5.34 20.45 -1.06
CA ARG A 218 5.42 21.87 -1.45
C ARG A 218 4.56 22.13 -2.68
N ASN A 219 3.84 23.26 -2.67
CA ASN A 219 3.00 23.72 -3.77
C ASN A 219 2.03 22.66 -4.33
N ALA A 220 1.51 21.78 -3.47
CA ALA A 220 0.62 20.67 -3.90
C ALA A 220 -0.61 21.18 -4.68
N GLU A 221 -1.22 22.27 -4.23
CA GLU A 221 -2.39 22.93 -4.86
C GLU A 221 -2.13 23.44 -6.29
N GLU A 222 -0.85 23.71 -6.61
CA GLU A 222 -0.42 24.11 -7.95
C GLU A 222 -0.26 22.92 -8.90
N GLN A 223 -0.21 21.67 -8.39
CA GLN A 223 0.07 20.48 -9.18
C GLN A 223 -1.22 19.86 -9.76
N ASP A 224 -1.12 19.36 -10.99
CA ASP A 224 -2.24 18.74 -11.70
C ASP A 224 -2.75 17.48 -10.97
N TRP A 225 -1.86 16.69 -10.37
CA TRP A 225 -2.25 15.51 -9.60
C TRP A 225 -3.21 15.84 -8.45
N PHE A 226 -2.98 16.91 -7.70
CA PHE A 226 -3.84 17.27 -6.55
C PHE A 226 -5.19 17.82 -7.01
N ARG A 227 -5.18 18.63 -8.08
CA ARG A 227 -6.39 19.18 -8.71
C ARG A 227 -7.31 18.09 -9.27
N SER A 228 -6.74 16.98 -9.75
CA SER A 228 -7.49 15.81 -10.24
C SER A 228 -8.10 14.93 -9.15
N LEU A 229 -7.67 15.08 -7.88
CA LEU A 229 -8.25 14.32 -6.77
C LEU A 229 -9.59 14.93 -6.35
N SER A 230 -10.49 14.08 -5.85
CA SER A 230 -11.78 14.51 -5.33
C SER A 230 -11.65 15.21 -3.98
N ASP A 231 -12.68 15.95 -3.55
CA ASP A 231 -12.59 16.79 -2.35
C ASP A 231 -12.40 15.98 -1.07
N ARG A 232 -12.95 14.76 -1.02
CA ARG A 232 -12.71 13.79 0.06
C ARG A 232 -11.24 13.42 0.21
N TRP A 233 -10.48 13.35 -0.87
CA TRP A 233 -9.03 13.21 -0.80
C TRP A 233 -8.35 14.47 -0.28
N LYS A 234 -8.75 15.66 -0.76
CA LYS A 234 -8.15 16.93 -0.33
C LYS A 234 -8.29 17.10 1.19
N VAL A 235 -9.50 16.91 1.73
CA VAL A 235 -9.78 16.90 3.18
C VAL A 235 -8.98 15.82 3.92
N HIS A 236 -8.80 14.63 3.33
CA HIS A 236 -8.02 13.56 3.96
C HIS A 236 -6.49 13.82 3.94
N LEU A 237 -5.96 14.64 3.04
CA LEU A 237 -4.52 14.87 2.89
C LEU A 237 -4.02 16.18 3.53
N CYS A 238 -4.90 17.17 3.70
CA CYS A 238 -4.59 18.42 4.39
C CYS A 238 -4.55 18.21 5.91
N ARG A 239 -3.42 18.57 6.54
CA ARG A 239 -3.20 18.42 7.99
C ARG A 239 -2.42 19.61 8.56
N ASN A 240 -2.68 19.91 9.83
CA ASN A 240 -1.86 20.85 10.59
C ASN A 240 -0.53 20.21 11.06
N GLN A 241 0.32 20.97 11.75
CA GLN A 241 1.61 20.48 12.26
C GLN A 241 1.48 19.44 13.40
N ASN A 242 0.28 19.26 13.97
CA ASN A 242 -0.05 18.19 14.92
C ASN A 242 -0.59 16.92 14.23
N GLY A 243 -0.62 16.90 12.90
CA GLY A 243 -1.16 15.79 12.12
C GLY A 243 -2.66 15.58 12.25
N GLU A 244 -3.39 16.62 12.68
CA GLU A 244 -4.86 16.65 12.78
C GLU A 244 -5.44 17.16 11.45
N ALA A 245 -6.69 16.79 11.16
CA ALA A 245 -7.39 17.27 9.95
C ALA A 245 -7.56 18.79 10.00
N ASP A 246 -7.10 19.48 8.95
CA ASP A 246 -7.19 20.93 8.83
C ASP A 246 -7.35 21.30 7.35
N PRO A 247 -8.50 21.83 6.90
CA PRO A 247 -8.71 22.25 5.52
C PRO A 247 -7.76 23.37 5.05
N ASN A 248 -7.24 24.18 5.98
CA ASN A 248 -6.24 25.22 5.71
C ASN A 248 -4.80 24.73 5.97
N GLY A 249 -4.66 23.46 6.36
CA GLY A 249 -3.38 22.83 6.62
C GLY A 249 -2.62 22.49 5.33
N SER A 250 -1.34 22.18 5.46
CA SER A 250 -0.53 21.74 4.33
C SER A 250 -0.93 20.33 3.86
N VAL A 251 -0.65 20.01 2.60
CA VAL A 251 -0.82 18.65 2.06
C VAL A 251 0.41 17.80 2.42
N TRP A 252 0.22 16.67 3.11
CA TRP A 252 1.34 15.86 3.65
C TRP A 252 1.61 14.54 2.92
N GLY A 253 0.77 14.15 1.98
CA GLY A 253 0.96 12.93 1.21
C GLY A 253 0.23 12.95 -0.13
N VAL A 254 0.57 11.98 -0.97
CA VAL A 254 -0.06 11.74 -2.27
C VAL A 254 -0.59 10.31 -2.30
N PRO A 255 -1.91 10.08 -2.37
CA PRO A 255 -2.46 8.75 -2.44
C PRO A 255 -2.06 8.12 -3.77
N TYR A 256 -1.71 6.84 -3.75
CA TYR A 256 -1.39 6.11 -4.99
C TYR A 256 -2.12 4.78 -5.14
N ARG A 257 -2.68 4.26 -4.03
CA ARG A 257 -3.70 3.20 -4.03
C ARG A 257 -4.51 3.26 -2.74
N TRP A 258 -5.74 2.79 -2.80
CA TRP A 258 -6.64 2.71 -1.66
C TRP A 258 -7.50 1.46 -1.73
N GLY A 259 -8.29 1.23 -0.68
CA GLY A 259 -9.35 0.24 -0.68
C GLY A 259 -10.12 0.29 0.63
N THR A 260 -10.79 -0.81 0.97
CA THR A 260 -11.60 -0.93 2.18
C THR A 260 -11.31 -2.22 2.95
N MET A 261 -11.77 -2.28 4.20
CA MET A 261 -11.91 -3.51 4.98
C MET A 261 -13.06 -4.37 4.44
N VAL A 262 -12.86 -5.70 4.34
CA VAL A 262 -13.81 -6.62 3.71
C VAL A 262 -14.00 -7.90 4.52
N ILE A 263 -15.13 -8.56 4.29
CA ILE A 263 -15.44 -9.88 4.86
C ILE A 263 -15.40 -10.93 3.74
N ALA A 264 -14.51 -11.91 3.85
CA ALA A 264 -14.50 -13.12 3.01
C ALA A 264 -15.14 -14.30 3.73
N TYR A 265 -15.95 -15.10 3.05
CA TYR A 265 -16.55 -16.30 3.65
C TYR A 265 -16.60 -17.50 2.69
N LYS A 266 -16.58 -18.72 3.26
CA LYS A 266 -16.64 -19.97 2.52
C LYS A 266 -18.08 -20.37 2.20
N LYS A 267 -18.49 -20.14 0.94
CA LYS A 267 -19.84 -20.45 0.42
C LYS A 267 -20.29 -21.88 0.67
N ASN A 268 -19.37 -22.85 0.56
CA ASN A 268 -19.69 -24.26 0.80
C ASN A 268 -19.92 -24.60 2.29
N LYS A 269 -19.25 -23.91 3.23
CA LYS A 269 -19.55 -24.04 4.67
C LYS A 269 -20.92 -23.47 4.96
N PHE A 270 -21.19 -22.25 4.49
CA PHE A 270 -22.48 -21.58 4.65
C PHE A 270 -23.64 -22.41 4.11
N LYS A 271 -23.54 -22.91 2.87
CA LYS A 271 -24.55 -23.82 2.29
C LYS A 271 -24.74 -25.12 3.08
N ARG A 272 -23.67 -25.74 3.59
CA ARG A 272 -23.76 -27.00 4.38
C ARG A 272 -24.41 -26.80 5.74
N HIS A 273 -24.25 -25.63 6.35
CA HIS A 273 -24.81 -25.28 7.66
C HIS A 273 -26.10 -24.45 7.56
N ASN A 274 -26.73 -24.38 6.37
CA ASN A 274 -27.95 -23.60 6.09
C ASN A 274 -27.86 -22.10 6.49
N LEU A 275 -26.66 -21.53 6.46
CA LEU A 275 -26.44 -20.13 6.78
C LEU A 275 -26.71 -19.23 5.57
N LYS A 276 -27.48 -18.15 5.77
CA LYS A 276 -27.63 -17.08 4.78
C LYS A 276 -26.26 -16.50 4.41
N PRO A 277 -26.03 -16.03 3.17
CA PRO A 277 -24.84 -15.24 2.82
C PRO A 277 -24.54 -14.11 3.83
N ILE A 278 -23.26 -13.73 3.97
CA ILE A 278 -22.89 -12.49 4.66
C ILE A 278 -23.23 -11.30 3.75
N GLN A 279 -23.82 -10.26 4.33
CA GLN A 279 -24.14 -8.98 3.71
C GLN A 279 -23.69 -7.77 4.54
N ASP A 280 -23.61 -7.89 5.87
CA ASP A 280 -23.25 -6.78 6.75
C ASP A 280 -22.51 -7.23 8.03
N TRP A 281 -22.06 -6.29 8.86
CA TRP A 281 -21.30 -6.60 10.09
C TRP A 281 -22.08 -7.45 11.09
N GLU A 282 -23.40 -7.26 11.21
CA GLU A 282 -24.26 -8.04 12.13
C GLU A 282 -24.15 -9.56 11.92
N ASP A 283 -23.82 -9.98 10.70
CA ASP A 283 -23.69 -11.39 10.35
C ASP A 283 -22.51 -12.08 11.05
N LEU A 284 -21.53 -11.31 11.54
CA LEU A 284 -20.41 -11.84 12.32
C LEU A 284 -20.84 -12.26 13.74
N TRP A 285 -21.97 -11.75 14.25
CA TRP A 285 -22.47 -12.07 15.60
C TRP A 285 -23.36 -13.32 15.65
N ARG A 286 -23.64 -13.95 14.50
CA ARG A 286 -24.42 -15.19 14.40
C ARG A 286 -23.79 -16.32 15.24
N PRO A 287 -24.53 -17.03 16.10
CA PRO A 287 -23.97 -18.00 17.05
C PRO A 287 -23.27 -19.20 16.38
N GLU A 288 -23.61 -19.52 15.14
CA GLU A 288 -23.01 -20.60 14.35
C GLU A 288 -21.57 -20.28 13.90
N LEU A 289 -21.12 -19.02 14.04
CA LEU A 289 -19.76 -18.59 13.75
C LEU A 289 -18.81 -18.69 14.95
N ALA A 290 -19.23 -19.32 16.06
CA ALA A 290 -18.43 -19.43 17.28
C ALA A 290 -17.07 -20.10 17.03
N GLY A 291 -15.99 -19.34 17.22
CA GLY A 291 -14.64 -19.73 16.84
C GLY A 291 -14.50 -20.12 15.36
N LYS A 292 -15.15 -19.40 14.44
CA LYS A 292 -15.09 -19.60 12.96
C LYS A 292 -14.70 -18.35 12.18
N ILE A 293 -14.32 -17.27 12.85
CA ILE A 293 -13.81 -16.04 12.23
C ILE A 293 -12.31 -15.92 12.49
N ALA A 294 -11.52 -15.50 11.49
CA ALA A 294 -10.21 -14.90 11.72
C ALA A 294 -10.26 -13.42 11.32
N MET A 295 -9.65 -12.54 12.11
CA MET A 295 -9.66 -11.10 11.87
C MET A 295 -8.24 -10.53 11.97
N VAL A 296 -7.98 -9.39 11.32
CA VAL A 296 -6.73 -8.65 11.53
C VAL A 296 -6.59 -8.22 13.00
N ASP A 297 -5.35 -8.23 13.51
CA ASP A 297 -5.00 -7.71 14.82
C ASP A 297 -4.74 -6.20 14.71
N SER A 298 -5.83 -5.43 14.65
CA SER A 298 -5.81 -3.96 14.62
C SER A 298 -6.95 -3.41 15.50
N PRO A 299 -6.66 -2.76 16.65
CA PRO A 299 -7.69 -2.27 17.56
C PRO A 299 -8.70 -1.31 16.91
N ARG A 300 -8.24 -0.39 16.03
CA ARG A 300 -9.13 0.52 15.27
C ARG A 300 -10.10 -0.25 14.38
N GLU A 301 -9.63 -1.31 13.73
CA GLU A 301 -10.46 -2.12 12.83
C GLU A 301 -11.46 -3.00 13.58
N VAL A 302 -11.03 -3.63 14.68
CA VAL A 302 -11.89 -4.51 15.47
C VAL A 302 -12.96 -3.72 16.21
N ILE A 303 -12.58 -2.64 16.92
CA ILE A 303 -13.55 -1.79 17.63
C ILE A 303 -14.45 -1.06 16.63
N GLY A 304 -13.92 -0.60 15.49
CA GLY A 304 -14.71 0.00 14.42
C GLY A 304 -15.76 -0.94 13.81
N ALA A 305 -15.45 -2.22 13.63
CA ALA A 305 -16.44 -3.22 13.21
C ALA A 305 -17.56 -3.43 14.26
N VAL A 306 -17.24 -3.32 15.56
CA VAL A 306 -18.23 -3.32 16.65
C VAL A 306 -19.10 -2.06 16.61
N LEU A 307 -18.48 -0.88 16.41
CA LEU A 307 -19.19 0.39 16.29
C LEU A 307 -20.17 0.36 15.11
N LYS A 308 -19.74 -0.10 13.93
CA LYS A 308 -20.64 -0.27 12.77
C LYS A 308 -21.77 -1.25 13.01
N HIS A 309 -21.50 -2.38 13.67
CA HIS A 309 -22.58 -3.30 14.05
C HIS A 309 -23.62 -2.64 14.98
N LEU A 310 -23.18 -1.73 15.86
CA LEU A 310 -24.05 -0.92 16.73
C LEU A 310 -24.65 0.32 16.03
N GLY A 311 -24.39 0.53 14.73
CA GLY A 311 -24.88 1.66 13.95
C GLY A 311 -24.07 2.95 14.05
N SER A 312 -22.92 2.93 14.73
CA SER A 312 -22.01 4.06 14.94
C SER A 312 -20.85 4.10 13.92
N SER A 313 -20.14 5.23 13.87
CA SER A 313 -18.98 5.47 12.98
C SER A 313 -17.69 4.84 13.54
N TYR A 314 -16.72 4.50 12.68
CA TYR A 314 -15.34 4.15 13.10
C TYR A 314 -14.63 5.30 13.85
N ASN A 315 -15.10 6.53 13.64
CA ASN A 315 -14.55 7.78 14.15
C ASN A 315 -15.42 8.40 15.27
N THR A 316 -16.27 7.60 15.93
CA THR A 316 -16.96 7.98 17.18
C THR A 316 -15.99 8.64 18.17
N VAL A 317 -16.40 9.81 18.70
CA VAL A 317 -15.55 10.70 19.50
C VAL A 317 -15.70 10.42 21.01
N ASP A 318 -16.91 10.09 21.45
CA ASP A 318 -17.23 9.67 22.81
C ASP A 318 -18.18 8.46 22.78
N MET A 319 -17.71 7.30 23.23
CA MET A 319 -18.53 6.09 23.19
C MET A 319 -19.66 6.08 24.23
N GLU A 320 -19.60 6.93 25.25
CA GLU A 320 -20.66 7.03 26.25
C GLU A 320 -21.88 7.78 25.70
N THR A 321 -21.66 8.82 24.88
CA THR A 321 -22.72 9.67 24.32
C THR A 321 -23.14 9.31 22.90
N ASP A 322 -22.20 8.88 22.05
CA ASP A 322 -22.42 8.74 20.60
C ASP A 322 -22.90 7.33 20.19
N VAL A 323 -22.91 6.39 21.14
CA VAL A 323 -23.32 4.99 20.92
C VAL A 323 -24.55 4.68 21.75
N SER A 324 -25.56 4.07 21.12
CA SER A 324 -26.78 3.64 21.82
C SER A 324 -26.44 2.59 22.89
N GLY A 325 -26.64 2.95 24.16
CA GLY A 325 -26.27 2.13 25.32
C GLY A 325 -24.83 2.34 25.83
N GLY A 326 -24.14 3.37 25.34
CA GLY A 326 -22.83 3.80 25.83
C GLY A 326 -21.69 2.81 25.58
N ARG A 327 -20.53 3.05 26.21
CA ARG A 327 -19.33 2.20 26.06
C ARG A 327 -19.52 0.79 26.62
N GLU A 328 -20.48 0.58 27.52
CA GLU A 328 -20.86 -0.74 28.02
C GLU A 328 -21.56 -1.59 26.93
N ALA A 329 -22.37 -0.97 26.06
CA ALA A 329 -22.91 -1.67 24.88
C ALA A 329 -21.79 -2.08 23.92
N VAL A 330 -20.80 -1.21 23.70
CA VAL A 330 -19.59 -1.52 22.91
C VAL A 330 -18.82 -2.68 23.54
N LEU A 331 -18.56 -2.67 24.85
CA LEU A 331 -17.87 -3.76 25.56
C LEU A 331 -18.61 -5.09 25.46
N LYS A 332 -19.94 -5.08 25.66
CA LYS A 332 -20.80 -6.26 25.54
C LYS A 332 -20.74 -6.84 24.13
N SER A 333 -20.91 -6.00 23.12
CA SER A 333 -20.88 -6.41 21.70
C SER A 333 -19.51 -6.90 21.27
N PHE A 334 -18.44 -6.22 21.67
CA PHE A 334 -17.05 -6.66 21.48
C PHE A 334 -16.79 -8.03 22.13
N THR A 335 -17.27 -8.24 23.36
CA THR A 335 -17.14 -9.53 24.08
C THR A 335 -17.91 -10.66 23.39
N GLN A 336 -19.00 -10.36 22.68
CA GLN A 336 -19.69 -11.32 21.81
C GLN A 336 -18.84 -11.64 20.58
N LEU A 337 -18.32 -10.63 19.86
CA LEU A 337 -17.44 -10.81 18.70
C LEU A 337 -16.20 -11.65 19.04
N GLN A 338 -15.58 -11.43 20.20
CA GLN A 338 -14.43 -12.22 20.68
C GLN A 338 -14.73 -13.74 20.79
N LYS A 339 -15.99 -14.15 21.00
CA LYS A 339 -16.38 -15.57 21.01
C LYS A 339 -16.53 -16.16 19.60
N GLN A 340 -16.77 -15.31 18.62
CA GLN A 340 -16.88 -15.66 17.20
C GLN A 340 -15.50 -15.78 16.54
N VAL A 341 -14.55 -14.93 16.97
CA VAL A 341 -13.18 -14.90 16.47
C VAL A 341 -12.31 -15.99 17.10
N GLN A 342 -11.79 -16.89 16.28
CA GLN A 342 -10.81 -17.91 16.66
C GLN A 342 -9.41 -17.30 16.87
N LEU A 343 -9.05 -16.29 16.07
CA LEU A 343 -7.75 -15.61 16.16
C LEU A 343 -7.79 -14.19 15.59
N PHE A 344 -7.02 -13.31 16.22
CA PHE A 344 -6.64 -12.01 15.69
C PHE A 344 -5.16 -12.09 15.28
N ASP A 345 -4.85 -11.86 14.00
CA ASP A 345 -3.48 -11.88 13.46
C ASP A 345 -3.41 -11.11 12.12
N SER A 346 -2.55 -10.10 11.99
CA SER A 346 -2.44 -9.26 10.77
C SER A 346 -1.50 -9.80 9.68
N MET A 347 -0.85 -10.95 9.89
CA MET A 347 0.17 -11.55 9.00
C MET A 347 -0.23 -12.92 8.44
N ASN A 348 -1.11 -13.63 9.14
CA ASN A 348 -1.39 -15.06 8.96
C ASN A 348 -2.88 -15.42 8.98
N TYR A 349 -3.81 -14.50 9.30
CA TYR A 349 -5.25 -14.80 9.33
C TYR A 349 -5.77 -15.48 8.05
N LEU A 350 -5.26 -15.06 6.89
CA LEU A 350 -5.58 -15.68 5.60
C LEU A 350 -5.05 -17.12 5.44
N LYS A 351 -4.05 -17.56 6.22
CA LYS A 351 -3.59 -18.97 6.21
C LYS A 351 -4.65 -19.87 6.83
N SER A 352 -5.13 -19.56 8.03
CA SER A 352 -6.21 -20.28 8.72
C SER A 352 -7.49 -20.29 7.88
N PHE A 353 -7.81 -19.16 7.21
CA PHE A 353 -8.90 -19.11 6.25
C PHE A 353 -8.65 -19.96 5.00
N SER A 354 -7.43 -20.00 4.46
CA SER A 354 -7.12 -20.82 3.29
C SER A 354 -7.30 -22.30 3.61
N VAL A 355 -6.67 -22.82 4.67
CA VAL A 355 -6.76 -24.24 5.07
C VAL A 355 -8.16 -24.64 5.55
N GLY A 356 -8.92 -23.71 6.12
CA GLY A 356 -10.34 -23.89 6.43
C GLY A 356 -10.69 -24.15 7.90
N ASP A 357 -9.77 -23.84 8.81
CA ASP A 357 -10.01 -23.81 10.27
C ASP A 357 -11.15 -22.84 10.59
N VAL A 358 -11.08 -21.65 10.00
CA VAL A 358 -12.13 -20.62 10.01
C VAL A 358 -12.95 -20.62 8.72
N TRP A 359 -14.19 -20.17 8.82
CA TRP A 359 -15.14 -20.07 7.70
C TRP A 359 -15.28 -18.64 7.17
N VAL A 360 -14.84 -17.67 7.96
CA VAL A 360 -14.88 -16.23 7.67
C VAL A 360 -13.50 -15.62 7.94
N ALA A 361 -13.07 -14.70 7.08
CA ALA A 361 -11.90 -13.85 7.29
C ALA A 361 -12.30 -12.38 7.14
N VAL A 362 -11.86 -11.54 8.06
CA VAL A 362 -12.13 -10.09 8.06
C VAL A 362 -10.80 -9.35 8.01
N GLY A 363 -10.57 -8.58 6.95
CA GLY A 363 -9.27 -7.95 6.71
C GLY A 363 -9.25 -7.01 5.51
N TRP A 364 -8.11 -6.36 5.28
CA TRP A 364 -7.98 -5.38 4.19
C TRP A 364 -8.14 -6.05 2.82
N SER A 365 -8.92 -5.41 1.94
CA SER A 365 -9.14 -5.86 0.56
C SER A 365 -7.84 -6.08 -0.23
N SER A 366 -6.76 -5.38 0.15
CA SER A 366 -5.42 -5.55 -0.40
C SER A 366 -4.84 -6.96 -0.24
N ASP A 367 -5.14 -7.63 0.88
CA ASP A 367 -4.70 -8.98 1.17
C ASP A 367 -5.78 -10.00 0.81
N VAL A 368 -7.03 -9.70 1.18
CA VAL A 368 -8.17 -10.63 1.08
C VAL A 368 -8.51 -10.94 -0.38
N ILE A 369 -8.58 -9.93 -1.26
CA ILE A 369 -9.01 -10.14 -2.64
C ILE A 369 -8.01 -11.00 -3.44
N PRO A 370 -6.68 -10.75 -3.41
CA PRO A 370 -5.71 -11.61 -4.09
C PRO A 370 -5.69 -13.05 -3.58
N ALA A 371 -5.97 -13.28 -2.29
CA ALA A 371 -6.12 -14.63 -1.74
C ALA A 371 -7.43 -15.28 -2.22
N ALA A 372 -8.56 -14.57 -2.11
CA ALA A 372 -9.88 -15.07 -2.51
C ALA A 372 -9.97 -15.45 -3.99
N LYS A 373 -9.32 -14.70 -4.89
CA LYS A 373 -9.25 -15.02 -6.34
C LYS A 373 -8.55 -16.34 -6.66
N ARG A 374 -7.83 -16.94 -5.71
CA ARG A 374 -7.18 -18.26 -5.84
C ARG A 374 -8.04 -19.41 -5.29
N MET A 375 -9.26 -19.13 -4.81
CA MET A 375 -10.18 -20.09 -4.20
C MET A 375 -11.52 -20.13 -4.95
N SER A 376 -12.06 -21.33 -5.17
CA SER A 376 -13.28 -21.53 -5.97
C SER A 376 -14.59 -21.40 -5.18
N ASN A 377 -14.52 -21.48 -3.85
CA ASN A 377 -15.67 -21.56 -2.94
C ASN A 377 -15.79 -20.36 -1.99
N VAL A 378 -15.18 -19.22 -2.33
CA VAL A 378 -15.16 -18.01 -1.51
C VAL A 378 -16.01 -16.91 -2.15
N ALA A 379 -16.67 -16.11 -1.31
CA ALA A 379 -17.21 -14.81 -1.66
C ALA A 379 -16.57 -13.74 -0.77
N VAL A 380 -16.48 -12.49 -1.26
CA VAL A 380 -15.92 -11.33 -0.54
C VAL A 380 -16.91 -10.18 -0.61
N VAL A 381 -17.28 -9.62 0.53
CA VAL A 381 -18.25 -8.50 0.59
C VAL A 381 -17.66 -7.30 1.33
N VAL A 382 -17.97 -6.11 0.82
CA VAL A 382 -17.99 -4.88 1.63
C VAL A 382 -19.33 -4.85 2.37
N PRO A 383 -19.34 -4.67 3.71
CA PRO A 383 -20.57 -4.59 4.50
C PRO A 383 -21.51 -3.46 4.05
N LYS A 384 -22.82 -3.71 4.02
CA LYS A 384 -23.83 -2.73 3.53
C LYS A 384 -23.94 -1.44 4.36
N SER A 385 -23.56 -1.48 5.63
CA SER A 385 -23.45 -0.31 6.52
C SER A 385 -22.13 0.46 6.35
N GLY A 386 -21.25 0.02 5.43
CA GLY A 386 -19.95 0.61 5.17
C GLY A 386 -18.85 0.10 6.11
N SER A 387 -17.62 0.46 5.77
CA SER A 387 -16.40 -0.07 6.39
C SER A 387 -15.28 0.97 6.37
N SER A 388 -14.21 0.73 7.13
CA SER A 388 -13.01 1.55 7.05
C SER A 388 -12.43 1.57 5.62
N LEU A 389 -11.98 2.74 5.21
CA LEU A 389 -11.10 2.95 4.05
C LEU A 389 -9.66 3.01 4.55
N TRP A 390 -8.76 2.47 3.73
CA TRP A 390 -7.31 2.57 3.92
C TRP A 390 -6.69 3.12 2.65
N ALA A 391 -5.57 3.82 2.80
CA ALA A 391 -4.80 4.33 1.67
C ALA A 391 -3.30 4.16 1.90
N ASP A 392 -2.57 3.80 0.84
CA ASP A 392 -1.13 3.96 0.84
C ASP A 392 -0.78 5.31 0.21
N LEU A 393 0.03 6.08 0.93
CA LEU A 393 0.45 7.43 0.58
C LEU A 393 1.93 7.43 0.23
N TRP A 394 2.29 8.16 -0.83
CA TRP A 394 3.63 8.67 -1.00
C TRP A 394 3.82 9.89 -0.08
N VAL A 395 4.91 9.91 0.67
CA VAL A 395 5.27 11.02 1.57
C VAL A 395 6.74 11.39 1.39
N VAL A 396 7.08 12.65 1.72
CA VAL A 396 8.46 13.16 1.67
C VAL A 396 9.05 13.11 3.09
N PRO A 397 10.14 12.35 3.34
CA PRO A 397 10.77 12.31 4.66
C PRO A 397 11.42 13.64 5.06
N CYS A 398 11.39 13.98 6.35
CA CYS A 398 12.08 15.15 6.90
C CYS A 398 13.59 14.89 7.11
N ALA A 399 14.27 14.58 6.00
CA ALA A 399 15.71 14.31 6.00
C ALA A 399 16.55 15.57 6.32
N SER A 400 15.98 16.76 6.17
CA SER A 400 16.63 18.06 6.45
C SER A 400 17.04 18.25 7.92
N ARG A 401 16.46 17.47 8.85
CA ARG A 401 16.83 17.48 10.28
C ARG A 401 18.17 16.80 10.60
N PHE A 402 18.79 16.13 9.63
CA PHE A 402 20.03 15.39 9.82
C PHE A 402 21.20 16.05 9.08
N GLN A 403 22.37 16.10 9.72
CA GLN A 403 23.62 16.50 9.07
C GLN A 403 24.09 15.38 8.14
N THR A 404 23.61 15.38 6.89
CA THR A 404 23.97 14.36 5.88
C THR A 404 23.93 14.91 4.46
N ASP A 405 25.02 14.68 3.72
CA ASP A 405 25.13 15.00 2.29
C ASP A 405 24.58 13.87 1.40
N GLN A 406 23.70 13.00 1.91
CA GLN A 406 23.19 11.82 1.18
C GLN A 406 21.67 11.66 1.29
N ILE A 407 20.94 12.75 1.01
CA ILE A 407 19.47 12.77 0.90
C ILE A 407 19.09 12.52 -0.56
N GLY A 408 18.12 11.63 -0.84
CA GLY A 408 17.59 11.43 -2.20
C GLY A 408 18.58 10.85 -3.21
N GLY A 409 19.71 10.31 -2.73
CA GLY A 409 20.85 9.95 -3.59
C GLY A 409 21.56 11.15 -4.25
N ARG A 410 21.31 12.38 -3.78
CA ARG A 410 21.99 13.62 -4.18
C ARG A 410 22.91 14.12 -3.07
N THR A 411 23.97 14.83 -3.47
CA THR A 411 24.85 15.54 -2.52
C THR A 411 24.27 16.86 -2.02
N ARG A 412 23.23 17.39 -2.70
CA ARG A 412 22.54 18.64 -2.32
C ARG A 412 21.05 18.56 -2.62
N GLY A 413 20.25 18.53 -1.55
CA GLY A 413 18.80 18.66 -1.55
C GLY A 413 18.03 17.47 -2.13
N PRO A 414 16.69 17.46 -1.94
CA PRO A 414 15.81 16.44 -2.52
C PRO A 414 15.80 16.49 -4.06
N SER A 415 15.33 15.41 -4.67
CA SER A 415 15.19 15.30 -6.11
C SER A 415 14.12 16.27 -6.65
N PRO A 416 14.40 17.04 -7.73
CA PRO A 416 13.38 17.85 -8.39
C PRO A 416 12.35 16.99 -9.14
N LEU A 417 12.53 15.67 -9.18
CA LEU A 417 11.64 14.70 -9.83
C LEU A 417 10.45 14.28 -8.94
N ILE A 418 10.36 14.76 -7.70
CA ILE A 418 9.33 14.32 -6.74
C ILE A 418 7.92 14.58 -7.27
N HIS A 419 7.62 15.83 -7.68
CA HIS A 419 6.31 16.17 -8.24
C HIS A 419 6.03 15.43 -9.55
N GLN A 420 7.05 15.23 -10.40
CA GLN A 420 6.90 14.46 -11.64
C GLN A 420 6.54 13.00 -11.37
N TRP A 421 7.05 12.39 -10.31
CA TRP A 421 6.65 11.03 -9.90
C TRP A 421 5.20 10.99 -9.39
N PHE A 422 4.79 12.01 -8.63
CA PHE A 422 3.40 12.14 -8.16
C PHE A 422 2.42 12.33 -9.33
N ASP A 423 2.70 13.27 -10.24
CA ASP A 423 1.96 13.46 -11.50
C ASP A 423 1.88 12.14 -12.28
N PHE A 424 3.02 11.48 -12.49
CA PHE A 424 3.08 10.22 -13.22
C PHE A 424 2.18 9.14 -12.59
N CYS A 425 2.24 8.94 -11.27
CA CYS A 425 1.45 7.93 -10.57
C CYS A 425 -0.06 8.16 -10.66
N LEU A 426 -0.51 9.41 -10.78
CA LEU A 426 -1.93 9.79 -10.80
C LEU A 426 -2.48 10.08 -12.22
N GLN A 427 -1.72 9.81 -13.28
CA GLN A 427 -2.26 9.81 -14.65
C GLN A 427 -3.36 8.74 -14.84
N SER A 428 -4.41 9.05 -15.60
CA SER A 428 -5.49 8.10 -15.95
C SER A 428 -4.97 6.79 -16.57
N ALA A 429 -3.89 6.82 -17.35
CA ALA A 429 -3.23 5.62 -17.90
C ALA A 429 -2.68 4.68 -16.81
N ARG A 430 -2.28 5.21 -15.64
CA ARG A 430 -1.84 4.42 -14.48
C ARG A 430 -2.99 3.74 -13.73
N SER A 431 -4.24 4.02 -14.05
CA SER A 431 -5.39 3.27 -13.51
C SER A 431 -5.43 1.81 -13.97
N LEU A 432 -4.87 1.51 -15.16
CA LEU A 432 -5.09 0.25 -15.87
C LEU A 432 -4.69 -1.01 -15.06
N PRO A 433 -3.55 -1.06 -14.34
CA PRO A 433 -3.17 -2.22 -13.53
C PRO A 433 -4.16 -2.53 -12.40
N PHE A 434 -4.86 -1.53 -11.84
CA PHE A 434 -5.93 -1.74 -10.87
C PHE A 434 -7.16 -2.33 -11.57
N ARG A 435 -7.61 -1.72 -12.67
CA ARG A 435 -8.78 -2.19 -13.45
C ARG A 435 -8.59 -3.60 -14.04
N GLN A 436 -7.34 -4.01 -14.29
CA GLN A 436 -6.96 -5.35 -14.77
C GLN A 436 -6.66 -6.38 -13.66
N ASP A 437 -6.83 -6.01 -12.38
CA ASP A 437 -6.51 -6.82 -11.20
C ASP A 437 -5.04 -7.27 -11.10
N ILE A 438 -4.11 -6.49 -11.66
CA ILE A 438 -2.66 -6.75 -11.54
C ILE A 438 -2.17 -6.32 -10.16
N ILE A 439 -2.78 -5.28 -9.57
CA ILE A 439 -2.42 -4.74 -8.26
C ILE A 439 -3.64 -4.71 -7.33
N PRO A 440 -3.47 -5.10 -6.04
CA PRO A 440 -4.51 -4.96 -5.03
C PRO A 440 -4.83 -3.50 -4.71
N GLY A 441 -6.12 -3.21 -4.55
CA GLY A 441 -6.68 -1.88 -4.29
C GLY A 441 -7.29 -1.24 -5.54
N ALA A 442 -7.62 0.04 -5.43
CA ALA A 442 -8.14 0.88 -6.50
C ALA A 442 -7.24 2.11 -6.72
N SER A 443 -7.36 2.72 -7.91
CA SER A 443 -6.74 4.00 -8.20
C SER A 443 -7.42 5.12 -7.40
N PRO A 444 -6.67 6.08 -6.80
CA PRO A 444 -7.25 7.22 -6.07
C PRO A 444 -8.24 8.04 -6.89
N LEU A 445 -8.04 8.11 -8.22
CA LEU A 445 -8.96 8.77 -9.15
C LEU A 445 -10.40 8.26 -9.07
N TYR A 446 -10.62 7.02 -8.60
CA TYR A 446 -11.94 6.37 -8.57
C TYR A 446 -12.58 6.33 -7.18
N LEU A 447 -12.18 7.20 -6.25
CA LEU A 447 -12.87 7.31 -4.97
C LEU A 447 -14.28 7.88 -5.13
N GLU A 448 -14.45 8.90 -5.98
CA GLU A 448 -15.74 9.57 -6.23
C GLU A 448 -16.07 9.73 -7.72
N ASN A 449 -15.18 9.27 -8.62
CA ASN A 449 -15.44 9.23 -10.06
C ASN A 449 -15.80 7.81 -10.53
N PRO A 450 -16.68 7.66 -11.53
CA PRO A 450 -17.06 6.34 -12.06
C PRO A 450 -15.84 5.61 -12.66
N VAL A 451 -15.72 4.31 -12.40
CA VAL A 451 -14.62 3.49 -12.93
C VAL A 451 -14.89 3.16 -14.40
N PRO A 452 -14.07 3.62 -15.37
CA PRO A 452 -14.26 3.33 -16.79
C PRO A 452 -14.27 1.82 -17.07
N GLU A 453 -15.07 1.44 -18.06
CA GLU A 453 -15.10 0.07 -18.57
C GLU A 453 -13.71 -0.39 -19.00
N VAL A 454 -13.46 -1.70 -18.90
CA VAL A 454 -12.29 -2.34 -19.54
C VAL A 454 -12.87 -3.34 -20.52
N PRO A 455 -12.54 -3.25 -21.82
CA PRO A 455 -12.86 -4.30 -22.78
C PRO A 455 -12.35 -5.65 -22.25
N GLN A 456 -13.28 -6.54 -21.87
CA GLN A 456 -12.88 -7.86 -21.38
C GLN A 456 -12.48 -8.74 -22.56
N ASP A 457 -11.27 -9.28 -22.50
CA ASP A 457 -10.82 -10.37 -23.36
C ASP A 457 -11.71 -11.60 -23.11
N LYS A 458 -12.77 -11.73 -23.93
CA LYS A 458 -13.82 -12.76 -23.83
C LYS A 458 -13.25 -14.19 -23.85
N ASN A 459 -12.02 -14.38 -24.32
CA ASN A 459 -11.36 -15.68 -24.38
C ASN A 459 -10.73 -16.12 -23.05
N LYS A 460 -10.51 -15.20 -22.09
CA LYS A 460 -9.98 -15.54 -20.76
C LYS A 460 -11.10 -15.84 -19.76
N ARG A 461 -11.47 -17.13 -19.66
CA ARG A 461 -12.25 -17.70 -18.54
C ARG A 461 -11.50 -17.60 -17.19
N LYS A 462 -11.27 -16.38 -16.68
CA LYS A 462 -10.87 -16.17 -15.28
C LYS A 462 -12.07 -16.53 -14.38
N PRO A 463 -11.88 -17.27 -13.27
CA PRO A 463 -12.93 -17.43 -12.27
C PRO A 463 -13.33 -16.04 -11.74
N LYS A 464 -14.57 -15.62 -11.97
CA LYS A 464 -15.08 -14.37 -11.41
C LYS A 464 -15.28 -14.57 -9.91
N LEU A 465 -14.52 -13.83 -9.10
CA LEU A 465 -14.74 -13.79 -7.65
C LEU A 465 -16.17 -13.31 -7.38
N ASP A 466 -16.84 -13.98 -6.45
CA ASP A 466 -18.18 -13.63 -6.01
C ASP A 466 -18.09 -12.46 -5.02
N THR A 467 -18.44 -11.26 -5.46
CA THR A 467 -18.23 -10.02 -4.69
C THR A 467 -19.14 -8.89 -5.16
N ASN A 468 -19.47 -7.97 -4.25
CA ASN A 468 -20.08 -6.68 -4.57
C ASN A 468 -19.06 -5.61 -5.00
N ILE A 469 -17.75 -5.89 -4.94
CA ILE A 469 -16.68 -4.95 -5.30
C ILE A 469 -16.50 -4.90 -6.82
N VAL A 470 -16.56 -3.69 -7.39
CA VAL A 470 -16.36 -3.44 -8.81
C VAL A 470 -14.97 -2.86 -9.03
N ARG A 471 -14.06 -3.64 -9.64
CA ARG A 471 -12.69 -3.20 -10.02
C ARG A 471 -11.89 -2.58 -8.84
N GLY A 472 -12.09 -3.11 -7.64
CA GLY A 472 -11.44 -2.65 -6.39
C GLY A 472 -12.24 -1.62 -5.58
N VAL A 473 -13.31 -1.05 -6.15
CA VAL A 473 -14.14 0.00 -5.56
C VAL A 473 -15.45 -0.59 -5.01
N PRO A 474 -15.92 -0.21 -3.80
CA PRO A 474 -17.24 -0.59 -3.30
C PRO A 474 -18.38 0.02 -4.17
N PRO A 475 -19.59 -0.53 -4.13
CA PRO A 475 -20.77 0.14 -4.70
C PRO A 475 -20.97 1.54 -4.11
N PRO A 476 -21.42 2.56 -4.88
CA PRO A 476 -21.55 3.94 -4.39
C PRO A 476 -22.33 4.06 -3.09
N GLU A 477 -23.47 3.36 -2.98
CA GLU A 477 -24.37 3.37 -1.82
C GLU A 477 -23.78 2.71 -0.55
N ILE A 478 -22.64 2.02 -0.70
CA ILE A 478 -21.81 1.49 0.39
C ILE A 478 -20.61 2.41 0.64
N LEU A 479 -20.01 2.97 -0.42
CA LEU A 479 -18.83 3.84 -0.37
C LEU A 479 -19.10 5.18 0.35
N GLU A 480 -20.32 5.70 0.23
CA GLU A 480 -20.83 6.85 1.01
C GLU A 480 -20.82 6.59 2.53
N LYS A 481 -20.98 5.33 2.95
CA LYS A 481 -21.00 4.91 4.37
C LYS A 481 -19.65 4.37 4.86
N CYS A 482 -18.73 4.11 3.93
CA CYS A 482 -17.34 3.83 4.25
C CYS A 482 -16.65 5.12 4.71
N GLU A 483 -15.59 5.02 5.51
CA GLU A 483 -14.92 6.18 6.10
C GLU A 483 -13.41 5.96 6.25
N PHE A 484 -12.60 6.98 5.98
CA PHE A 484 -11.18 6.94 6.35
C PHE A 484 -11.06 6.99 7.88
N LEU A 485 -10.04 6.33 8.43
CA LEU A 485 -9.79 6.38 9.86
C LEU A 485 -9.15 7.72 10.24
N GLU A 486 -9.84 8.49 11.06
CA GLU A 486 -9.35 9.75 11.59
C GLU A 486 -8.51 9.52 12.87
N PRO A 487 -7.55 10.41 13.19
CA PRO A 487 -6.81 10.34 14.45
C PRO A 487 -7.76 10.35 15.65
N LEU A 488 -7.55 9.47 16.65
CA LEU A 488 -8.39 9.47 17.84
C LEU A 488 -8.29 10.82 18.58
N SER A 489 -9.44 11.36 18.96
CA SER A 489 -9.53 12.42 19.98
C SER A 489 -9.00 11.88 21.33
N GLY A 490 -8.67 12.79 22.27
CA GLY A 490 -8.27 12.38 23.61
C GLY A 490 -9.31 11.48 24.29
N LYS A 491 -10.59 11.83 24.15
CA LYS A 491 -11.73 11.09 24.71
C LYS A 491 -11.92 9.72 24.04
N ALA A 492 -11.87 9.65 22.72
CA ALA A 492 -11.95 8.37 22.01
C ALA A 492 -10.77 7.46 22.39
N LEU A 493 -9.56 8.00 22.55
CA LEU A 493 -8.40 7.26 23.02
C LEU A 493 -8.59 6.69 24.44
N GLU A 494 -9.21 7.44 25.35
CA GLU A 494 -9.59 6.96 26.69
C GLU A 494 -10.61 5.82 26.62
N ASP A 495 -11.64 5.91 25.77
CA ASP A 495 -12.65 4.85 25.63
C ASP A 495 -12.05 3.57 25.01
N TYR A 496 -11.17 3.70 24.01
CA TYR A 496 -10.39 2.59 23.47
C TYR A 496 -9.52 1.94 24.55
N GLN A 497 -8.83 2.72 25.39
CA GLN A 497 -8.04 2.20 26.52
C GLN A 497 -8.92 1.51 27.56
N TRP A 498 -10.07 2.09 27.87
CA TRP A 498 -11.05 1.57 28.82
C TRP A 498 -11.59 0.21 28.37
N LEU A 499 -11.97 0.07 27.08
CA LEU A 499 -12.36 -1.19 26.47
C LEU A 499 -11.24 -2.22 26.55
N VAL A 500 -10.05 -1.86 26.06
CA VAL A 500 -8.86 -2.73 26.00
C VAL A 500 -8.47 -3.25 27.39
N SER A 501 -8.62 -2.43 28.44
CA SER A 501 -8.34 -2.83 29.83
C SER A 501 -9.33 -3.86 30.38
N ARG A 502 -10.56 -3.91 29.85
CA ARG A 502 -11.67 -4.78 30.30
C ARG A 502 -11.84 -6.05 29.48
N MET A 503 -11.11 -6.19 28.37
CA MET A 503 -11.16 -7.39 27.54
C MET A 503 -10.79 -8.64 28.33
N GLN A 504 -11.66 -9.65 28.34
CA GLN A 504 -11.32 -10.96 28.88
C GLN A 504 -10.23 -11.59 28.02
N ARG A 505 -9.05 -11.85 28.61
CA ARG A 505 -7.93 -12.47 27.89
C ARG A 505 -8.31 -13.89 27.47
N PRO A 506 -8.37 -14.22 26.16
CA PRO A 506 -8.65 -15.58 25.73
C PRO A 506 -7.57 -16.54 26.23
N ARG A 507 -7.98 -17.68 26.79
CA ARG A 507 -7.08 -18.82 26.98
C ARG A 507 -6.84 -19.42 25.59
N LEU A 508 -5.57 -19.39 25.15
CA LEU A 508 -5.09 -19.63 23.77
C LEU A 508 -5.39 -18.47 22.79
N GLY A 509 -4.33 -17.92 22.18
CA GLY A 509 -4.44 -17.04 20.99
C GLY A 509 -4.05 -15.57 21.18
N LEU A 510 -2.73 -15.28 21.12
CA LEU A 510 -2.09 -14.06 20.61
C LEU A 510 -2.38 -12.65 21.18
N PHE A 511 -3.50 -12.39 21.88
CA PHE A 511 -3.72 -11.08 22.53
C PHE A 511 -2.65 -10.74 23.59
N GLY A 512 -1.92 -11.74 24.10
CA GLY A 512 -0.82 -11.55 25.05
C GLY A 512 0.32 -10.66 24.52
N ASN A 513 0.66 -10.75 23.23
CA ASN A 513 1.78 -9.99 22.67
C ASN A 513 1.38 -8.58 22.20
N ALA A 514 0.13 -8.40 21.75
CA ALA A 514 -0.43 -7.07 21.50
C ALA A 514 -0.52 -6.27 22.81
N LEU A 515 -1.03 -6.87 23.89
CA LEU A 515 -1.13 -6.23 25.20
C LEU A 515 0.22 -6.05 25.91
N GLN A 516 1.19 -6.97 25.73
CA GLN A 516 2.56 -6.72 26.21
C GLN A 516 3.16 -5.49 25.51
N LYS A 517 2.94 -5.29 24.21
CA LYS A 517 3.36 -4.05 23.52
C LYS A 517 2.59 -2.82 24.02
N ILE A 518 1.30 -2.93 24.35
CA ILE A 518 0.53 -1.82 24.93
C ILE A 518 1.12 -1.38 26.30
N SER A 519 1.68 -2.32 27.09
CA SER A 519 2.28 -2.02 28.40
C SER A 519 3.79 -1.73 28.38
N SER A 520 4.58 -2.28 27.45
CA SER A 520 6.04 -2.07 27.36
C SER A 520 6.46 -1.11 26.25
N VAL A 521 5.55 -0.79 25.33
CA VAL A 521 5.63 0.27 24.33
C VAL A 521 4.49 1.25 24.62
N LEU A 522 4.50 1.81 25.84
CA LEU A 522 3.63 2.90 26.29
C LEU A 522 3.97 4.22 25.57
N ASP A 523 3.69 4.25 24.26
CA ASP A 523 3.30 5.46 23.55
C ASP A 523 2.04 5.10 22.77
N LEU A 524 0.89 4.98 23.45
CA LEU A 524 -0.38 4.62 22.79
C LEU A 524 -0.83 5.68 21.77
N LYS A 525 -0.19 6.86 21.75
CA LYS A 525 -0.28 7.86 20.69
C LYS A 525 0.40 7.45 19.36
N SER A 526 1.06 6.28 19.30
CA SER A 526 1.91 5.84 18.19
C SER A 526 1.36 4.75 17.26
N ARG A 527 0.20 4.17 17.59
CA ARG A 527 -0.39 3.02 16.87
C ARG A 527 -1.91 3.14 16.69
N LEU A 528 -2.50 4.30 16.97
CA LEU A 528 -3.95 4.56 17.03
C LEU A 528 -4.32 5.88 16.35
#